data_AF-A0AAW8NHH2-F1
#
_entry.id   AF-A0AAW8NHH2-F1
#
_cell.length_a   1.000
_cell.length_b   1.000
_cell.length_c   1.000
_cell.angle_alpha   90.00
_cell.angle_beta   90.00
_cell.angle_gamma   90.00
#
_symmetry.space_group_name_H-M   'P 1'
#
loop_
_entity.id
_entity.type
_entity.pdbx_description
1 polymer ?
#
loop_
_entity_poly.entity_id
_entity_poly.type
_entity_poly.pdbx_seq_one_letter_code
_entity_poly.pdbx_strand_id
1 'polypeptide(L)' 'MYNNPAVPAAAGAGSGTLAMTGAGDVFWFALAAFALLALGLAIKRIVPVRGTKA' A
#
# COMPACT_ATOMS: atom_id res chain seq x y z
N MET A 1 1.05 1.50 -28.68
CA MET A 1 0.75 2.68 -27.85
C MET A 1 -0.67 3.15 -28.11
N TYR A 2 -1.62 2.67 -27.32
CA TYR A 2 -2.91 3.32 -27.14
C TYR A 2 -2.95 3.76 -25.69
N ASN A 3 -3.09 5.07 -25.44
CA ASN A 3 -3.40 5.59 -24.12
C ASN A 3 -4.85 5.19 -23.81
N ASN A 4 -5.04 3.95 -23.38
CA ASN A 4 -6.35 3.42 -23.05
C ASN A 4 -6.80 4.10 -21.75
N PRO A 5 -7.78 5.01 -21.79
CA PRO A 5 -8.25 5.71 -20.59
C PRO A 5 -8.89 4.74 -19.59
N ALA A 6 -9.27 3.54 -20.02
CA ALA A 6 -9.78 2.49 -19.14
C ALA A 6 -8.73 1.95 -18.16
N VAL A 7 -7.42 2.06 -18.47
CA VAL A 7 -6.35 1.57 -17.57
C VAL A 7 -6.21 2.45 -16.32
N PRO A 8 -6.03 3.78 -16.41
CA PRO A 8 -6.07 4.64 -15.24
C PRO A 8 -7.47 4.74 -14.63
N ALA A 9 -8.56 4.59 -15.41
CA ALA A 9 -9.91 4.55 -14.86
C ALA A 9 -10.19 3.27 -14.05
N ALA A 10 -9.65 2.12 -14.43
CA ALA A 10 -9.76 0.88 -13.64
C ALA A 10 -8.92 0.95 -12.36
N ALA A 11 -7.70 1.50 -12.45
CA ALA A 11 -6.87 1.78 -11.27
C ALA A 11 -7.53 2.83 -10.35
N GLY A 12 -8.18 3.83 -10.94
CA GLY A 12 -8.90 4.90 -10.24
C GLY A 12 -10.30 4.51 -9.78
N ALA A 13 -10.92 3.44 -10.30
CA ALA A 13 -12.26 3.00 -9.89
C ALA A 13 -12.26 2.43 -8.48
N GLY A 14 -11.20 1.70 -8.09
CA GLY A 14 -11.04 1.23 -6.71
C GLY A 14 -10.92 2.39 -5.72
N SER A 15 -10.12 3.40 -6.05
CA SER A 15 -9.97 4.60 -5.21
C SER A 15 -11.15 5.57 -5.27
N GLY A 16 -11.80 5.70 -6.44
CA GLY A 16 -12.93 6.59 -6.67
C GLY A 16 -14.20 6.11 -5.99
N THR A 17 -14.41 4.80 -5.91
CA THR A 17 -15.50 4.20 -5.12
C THR A 17 -15.30 4.39 -3.61
N LEU A 18 -14.06 4.27 -3.12
CA LEU A 18 -13.70 4.57 -1.73
C LEU A 18 -13.77 6.07 -1.40
N ALA A 19 -13.54 6.95 -2.37
CA ALA A 19 -13.74 8.38 -2.22
C ALA A 19 -15.24 8.76 -2.12
N MET A 20 -16.14 8.02 -2.79
CA MET A 20 -17.59 8.24 -2.69
C MET A 20 -18.17 7.91 -1.31
N THR A 21 -17.52 7.07 -0.50
CA THR A 21 -17.97 6.76 0.87
C THR A 21 -17.48 7.78 1.91
N GLY A 22 -16.72 8.80 1.50
CA GLY A 22 -16.17 9.84 2.39
C GLY A 22 -14.98 9.39 3.25
N ALA A 23 -14.52 8.14 3.08
CA ALA A 23 -13.42 7.55 3.85
C ALA A 23 -12.07 7.55 3.09
N GLY A 24 -12.00 8.25 1.95
CA GLY A 24 -10.85 8.23 1.04
C GLY A 24 -9.52 8.55 1.73
N ASP A 25 -9.45 9.64 2.48
CA ASP A 25 -8.20 10.08 3.13
C ASP A 25 -7.72 9.07 4.17
N VAL A 26 -8.62 8.61 5.05
CA VAL A 26 -8.31 7.62 6.10
C VAL A 26 -7.86 6.30 5.48
N PHE A 27 -8.50 5.87 4.40
CA PHE A 27 -8.11 4.67 3.67
C PHE A 27 -6.71 4.78 3.10
N TRP A 28 -6.37 5.92 2.47
CA TRP A 28 -5.03 6.13 1.90
C TRP A 28 -3.95 6.15 2.98
N PHE A 29 -4.20 6.79 4.12
CA PHE A 29 -3.27 6.77 5.25
C PHE A 29 -3.13 5.36 5.84
N ALA A 30 -4.23 4.61 5.98
CA ALA A 30 -4.19 3.23 6.47
C ALA A 30 -3.45 2.29 5.51
N LEU A 31 -3.71 2.41 4.20
CA LEU A 31 -3.00 1.67 3.15
C LEU A 31 -1.50 1.98 3.17
N ALA A 32 -1.13 3.26 3.27
CA ALA A 32 0.26 3.70 3.33
C ALA A 32 0.97 3.19 4.59
N ALA A 33 0.31 3.29 5.76
CA ALA A 33 0.83 2.75 7.01
C ALA A 33 1.04 1.23 6.95
N PHE A 34 0.06 0.51 6.40
CA PHE A 34 0.17 -0.93 6.19
C PHE A 34 1.34 -1.29 5.27
N ALA A 35 1.52 -0.55 4.17
CA ALA A 35 2.64 -0.76 3.25
C ALA A 35 4.01 -0.58 3.94
N LEU A 36 4.15 0.45 4.78
CA LEU A 36 5.38 0.68 5.56
C LEU A 36 5.63 -0.41 6.61
N LEU A 37 4.59 -0.90 7.28
CA LEU A 37 4.70 -2.02 8.21
C LEU A 37 5.12 -3.31 7.51
N ALA A 38 4.53 -3.60 6.34
CA ALA A 38 4.89 -4.75 5.52
C ALA A 38 6.36 -4.69 5.08
N LEU A 39 6.83 -3.51 4.67
CA LEU A 39 8.23 -3.26 4.33
C LEU A 39 9.15 -3.46 5.54
N GLY A 40 8.80 -2.90 6.71
CA GLY A 40 9.58 -3.09 7.93
C GLY A 40 9.70 -4.55 8.36
N LEU A 41 8.61 -5.32 8.25
CA LEU A 41 8.62 -6.76 8.54
C LEU A 41 9.47 -7.55 7.54
N ALA A 42 9.41 -7.18 6.25
CA ALA A 42 10.24 -7.79 5.22
C ALA A 42 11.73 -7.50 5.45
N ILE A 43 12.09 -6.27 5.83
CA ILE A 43 13.47 -5.90 6.18
C ILE A 43 13.97 -6.72 7.36
N LYS A 44 13.16 -6.88 8.42
CA LYS A 44 13.52 -7.70 9.59
C LYS A 44 13.75 -9.18 9.23
N ARG A 45 13.10 -9.68 8.17
CA ARG A 45 13.34 -11.03 7.63
C ARG A 45 14.64 -11.13 6.83
N ILE A 46 15.01 -10.08 6.08
CA ILE A 46 16.19 -10.07 5.20
C ILE A 46 17.47 -9.83 6.01
N VAL A 47 17.43 -8.90 6.97
CA VAL A 47 18.63 -8.52 7.73
C VAL A 47 18.82 -9.52 8.87
N PRO A 48 19.90 -10.32 8.85
CA PRO A 48 20.21 -11.22 9.95
C PRO A 48 20.56 -10.37 11.17
N VAL A 49 19.66 -10.32 12.14
CA VAL A 49 19.94 -9.76 13.46
C VAL A 49 20.94 -10.70 14.13
N ARG A 50 22.12 -10.19 14.49
CA ARG A 50 23.09 -10.89 15.33
C ARG A 50 22.51 -11.02 16.73
N GLY A 51 21.54 -11.92 16.88
CA GLY A 51 21.05 -12.34 18.18
C GLY A 51 22.16 -13.17 18.83
N THR A 52 22.99 -12.53 19.65
CA THR A 52 23.72 -13.24 20.68
C THR A 52 22.67 -13.90 21.56
N LYS A 53 22.41 -15.19 21.30
CA LYS A 53 21.67 -16.02 22.23
C LYS A 53 22.58 -16.19 23.44
N ALA A 54 22.14 -15.65 24.58
CA ALA A 54 22.68 -15.99 25.88
C ALA A 54 22.41 -17.47 26.18
#